data_AF-A0A9D7S3T8-F1
#
_entry.id   AF-A0A9D7S3T8-F1
#
_cell.length_a   1.000
_cell.length_b   1.000
_cell.length_c   1.000
_cell.angle_alpha   90.00
_cell.angle_beta   90.00
_cell.angle_gamma   90.00
#
_symmetry.space_group_name_H-M   'P 1'
#
loop_
_entity.id
_entity.type
_entity.pdbx_description
1 polymer ?
#
loop_
_entity_poly.entity_id
_entity_poly.type
_entity_poly.pdbx_seq_one_letter_code
_entity_poly.pdbx_strand_id
1 'polypeptide(L)'
;MTAITGVAELFYHWNVRTPHWLGYCFQRPESHRRHHERGWHRANYSDLPIWDLLFGTFDNPRQTPRALRLRRSAGVRARRC
;
A
#
# COMPACT_ATOMS: atom_id res chain seq x y z
N MET A 1 19.57 18.38 7.29
CA MET A 1 18.32 17.66 7.62
C MET A 1 17.65 16.98 6.42
N THR A 2 18.29 16.92 5.24
CA THR A 2 17.67 16.38 4.00
C THR A 2 17.92 14.89 3.77
N ALA A 3 19.08 14.36 4.17
CA ALA A 3 19.42 12.95 3.92
C ALA A 3 18.56 11.97 4.74
N ILE A 4 18.30 12.29 6.01
CA ILE A 4 17.55 11.41 6.92
C ILE A 4 16.08 11.29 6.49
N THR A 5 15.44 12.41 6.17
CA THR A 5 14.05 12.41 5.68
C THR A 5 13.93 11.77 4.31
N GLY A 6 14.90 11.98 3.40
CA GLY A 6 14.91 11.34 2.09
C GLY A 6 15.06 9.81 2.16
N VAL A 7 15.88 9.29 3.07
CA VAL A 7 16.02 7.85 3.29
C VAL A 7 14.74 7.25 3.89
N ALA A 8 14.09 7.95 4.81
CA ALA A 8 12.81 7.51 5.38
C ALA A 8 11.71 7.43 4.30
N GLU A 9 11.60 8.45 3.46
CA GLU A 9 10.63 8.48 2.35
C GLU A 9 10.84 7.33 1.35
N LEU A 10 12.11 7.05 1.03
CA LEU A 10 12.47 5.95 0.14
C LEU A 10 12.07 4.59 0.73
N PHE A 11 12.18 4.42 2.04
CA PHE A 11 11.98 3.13 2.70
C PHE A 11 10.58 2.55 2.50
N TYR A 12 9.51 3.35 2.54
CA TYR A 12 8.15 2.85 2.27
C TYR A 12 7.72 2.98 0.80
N HIS A 13 8.51 3.66 -0.05
CA HIS A 13 8.27 3.75 -1.49
C HIS A 13 9.06 2.74 -2.33
N TRP A 14 10.05 2.05 -1.76
CA TRP A 14 10.89 1.14 -2.53
C TRP A 14 10.16 -0.18 -2.90
N ASN A 15 10.75 -0.92 -3.85
CA ASN A 15 10.15 -2.16 -4.37
C ASN A 15 10.64 -3.44 -3.67
N VAL A 16 11.10 -3.33 -2.42
CA VAL A 16 11.68 -4.45 -1.65
C VAL A 16 10.66 -5.03 -0.67
N ARG A 17 10.59 -6.37 -0.58
CA ARG A 17 9.73 -7.06 0.39
C ARG A 17 10.30 -6.89 1.80
N THR A 18 9.45 -6.53 2.75
CA THR A 18 9.87 -6.32 4.14
C THR A 18 9.25 -7.36 5.09
N PRO A 19 9.91 -7.71 6.21
CA PRO A 19 9.34 -8.62 7.22
C PRO A 19 8.01 -8.09 7.77
N HIS A 20 7.02 -8.96 7.98
CA HIS A 20 5.67 -8.55 8.38
C HIS A 20 5.63 -7.84 9.75
N TRP A 21 6.44 -8.29 10.70
CA TRP A 21 6.56 -7.71 12.04
C TRP A 21 7.03 -6.25 12.01
N LEU A 22 7.74 -5.84 10.95
CA LEU A 22 8.24 -4.48 10.82
C LEU A 22 7.11 -3.45 10.68
N GLY A 23 5.94 -3.89 10.19
CA GLY A 23 4.76 -3.05 9.99
C GLY A 23 4.15 -2.49 11.27
N TYR A 24 4.50 -3.06 12.42
CA TYR A 24 4.05 -2.56 13.71
C TYR A 24 4.94 -1.44 14.26
N CYS A 25 6.16 -1.30 13.72
CA CYS A 25 7.11 -0.27 14.14
C CYS A 25 7.29 0.83 13.07
N PHE A 26 7.23 0.46 11.78
CA PHE A 26 7.46 1.35 10.65
C PHE A 26 6.45 1.10 9.53
N GLN A 27 6.17 2.13 8.73
CA GLN A 27 5.34 1.96 7.53
C GLN A 27 6.08 1.06 6.52
N ARG A 28 5.48 -0.09 6.20
CA ARG A 28 6.02 -1.03 5.21
C ARG A 28 5.62 -0.60 3.80
N PRO A 29 6.44 -0.89 2.76
CA PRO A 29 6.06 -0.67 1.38
C PRO A 29 4.74 -1.34 0.99
N GLU A 30 4.45 -2.51 1.55
CA GLU A 30 3.21 -3.22 1.27
C GLU A 30 1.99 -2.55 1.92
N SER A 31 2.16 -1.94 3.11
CA SER A 31 1.12 -1.16 3.80
C SER A 31 0.90 0.19 3.10
N HIS A 32 1.97 0.85 2.68
CA HIS A 32 1.89 2.08 1.88
C HIS A 32 1.23 1.83 0.50
N ARG A 33 1.55 0.72 -0.18
CA ARG A 33 0.83 0.35 -1.40
C ARG A 33 -0.64 0.00 -1.16
N ARG A 34 -1.00 -0.46 0.04
CA ARG A 34 -2.39 -0.70 0.43
C ARG A 34 -3.17 0.61 0.52
N HIS A 35 -2.55 1.66 1.04
CA HIS A 35 -3.11 3.01 1.05
C HIS A 35 -3.42 3.53 -0.38
N HIS A 36 -2.54 3.23 -1.34
CA HIS A 36 -2.72 3.59 -2.75
C HIS A 36 -3.53 2.59 -3.58
N GLU A 37 -4.12 1.55 -2.97
CA GLU A 37 -4.89 0.58 -3.73
C GLU A 37 -6.15 1.23 -4.31
N ARG A 38 -6.40 0.99 -5.61
CA ARG A 38 -7.53 1.59 -6.34
C ARG A 38 -8.86 1.14 -5.74
N GLY A 39 -9.64 2.10 -5.26
CA GLY A 39 -10.94 1.83 -4.61
C GLY A 39 -10.82 1.42 -3.14
N TRP A 40 -9.62 1.53 -2.56
CA TRP A 40 -9.35 1.26 -1.17
C TRP A 40 -8.59 2.45 -0.56
N HIS A 41 -9.35 3.40 0.00
CA HIS A 41 -8.81 4.62 0.62
C HIS A 41 -9.28 4.74 2.07
N ARG A 42 -9.08 3.66 2.84
CA ARG A 42 -9.63 3.52 4.21
C ARG A 42 -8.61 3.18 5.30
N ALA A 43 -7.33 3.09 4.95
CA ALA A 43 -6.30 2.57 5.84
C ALA A 43 -4.92 3.19 5.58
N ASN A 44 -4.04 3.07 6.59
CA ASN A 44 -2.61 3.42 6.58
C ASN A 44 -2.34 4.87 6.18
N TYR A 45 -2.96 5.82 6.87
CA TYR A 45 -2.84 7.25 6.58
C TYR A 45 -1.56 7.88 7.12
N SER A 46 -0.94 7.25 8.11
CA SER A 46 0.17 7.83 8.84
C SER A 46 1.51 7.16 8.51
N ASP A 47 2.58 7.95 8.53
CA ASP A 47 3.95 7.45 8.38
C ASP A 47 4.40 6.62 9.58
N LEU A 48 3.80 6.88 10.75
CA LEU A 48 3.99 6.13 11.99
C LEU A 48 2.76 5.27 12.28
N PRO A 49 2.86 3.93 12.16
CA PRO A 49 1.72 3.00 12.33
C PRO A 49 0.94 3.14 13.64
N ILE A 50 1.53 3.74 14.67
CA ILE A 50 0.88 3.97 15.97
C ILE A 50 -0.42 4.77 15.84
N TRP A 51 -0.48 5.74 14.93
CA TRP A 51 -1.70 6.55 14.75
C TRP A 51 -2.79 5.73 14.08
N ASP A 52 -2.45 4.97 13.04
CA ASP A 52 -3.40 4.06 12.40
C ASP A 52 -3.87 2.93 13.34
N LEU A 53 -3.01 2.47 14.25
CA LEU A 53 -3.39 1.51 15.30
C LEU A 53 -4.36 2.14 16.31
N LEU A 54 -4.10 3.38 16.72
CA LEU A 54 -4.93 4.12 17.68
C LEU A 54 -6.33 4.40 17.13
N PHE A 55 -6.43 4.75 15.84
CA PHE A 55 -7.70 5.11 15.19
C PHE A 55 -8.35 3.95 14.44
N GLY A 56 -7.77 2.76 14.48
CA GLY A 56 -8.34 1.56 13.86
C GLY A 56 -8.28 1.54 12.32
N THR A 57 -7.38 2.32 11.72
CA THR A 57 -7.15 2.41 10.27
C THR A 57 -5.91 1.63 9.82
N PHE A 58 -5.31 0.80 10.69
CA PHE A 58 -4.13 0.00 10.37
C PHE A 58 -4.45 -1.28 9.56
N ASP A 59 -3.81 -1.43 8.39
CA ASP A 59 -3.89 -2.60 7.51
C ASP A 59 -2.47 -3.02 7.06
N ASN A 60 -1.96 -4.14 7.59
CA ASN A 60 -0.62 -4.65 7.29
C ASN A 60 -0.67 -5.96 6.48
N PRO A 61 -0.74 -5.88 5.14
CA PRO A 61 -0.87 -7.05 4.30
C PRO A 61 0.43 -7.87 4.27
N ARG A 62 0.31 -9.21 4.31
CA ARG A 62 1.44 -10.15 4.17
C ARG A 62 2.05 -10.17 2.77
N GLN A 63 1.30 -9.73 1.78
CA GLN A 63 1.72 -9.67 0.38
C GLN A 63 1.44 -8.27 -0.17
N THR A 64 2.25 -7.83 -1.13
CA THR A 64 1.98 -6.58 -1.85
C THR A 64 0.58 -6.63 -2.49
N PRO A 65 -0.29 -5.62 -2.24
CA PRO A 65 -1.58 -5.50 -2.89
C PRO A 65 -1.44 -5.44 -4.42
N ARG A 66 -2.29 -6.17 -5.13
CA ARG A 66 -2.21 -6.33 -6.59
C ARG A 66 -2.85 -5.13 -7.32
N ALA A 67 -2.46 -3.91 -6.95
CA ALA A 67 -3.00 -2.69 -7.50
C ALA A 67 -2.20 -2.21 -8.72
N LEU A 68 -2.24 -3.00 -9.80
CA LEU A 68 -2.10 -2.45 -11.16
C LEU A 68 -2.71 -3.38 -12.22
N ARG A 69 -3.79 -4.10 -11.90
CA ARG A 69 -4.57 -4.74 -12.97
C ARG A 69 -5.43 -3.64 -13.60
N LEU A 70 -4.91 -2.99 -14.64
CA LEU A 70 -5.77 -2.42 -15.68
C LEU A 70 -6.80 -3.51 -15.97
N ARG A 71 -8.09 -3.23 -15.75
CA ARG A 71 -9.13 -4.16 -16.18
C ARG A 71 -8.83 -4.40 -17.66
N ARG A 72 -8.44 -5.63 -18.05
CA ARG A 72 -8.50 -6.02 -19.46
C ARG A 72 -9.94 -5.74 -19.83
N SER A 73 -10.17 -4.73 -20.67
CA SER A 73 -11.48 -4.42 -21.22
C SER A 73 -12.05 -5.75 -21.70
N ALA A 74 -13.10 -6.22 -21.01
CA ALA A 74 -13.79 -7.41 -21.44
C ALA A 74 -14.25 -7.14 -22.87
N GLY A 75 -13.83 -8.01 -23.79
CA GLY A 75 -14.05 -7.86 -25.20
C GLY A 75 -15.51 -7.53 -25.50
N VAL A 76 -15.68 -6.62 -26.45
CA VAL A 76 -16.93 -6.32 -27.14
C VAL A 76 -17.70 -7.62 -27.35
N ARG A 77 -18.86 -7.73 -26.69
CA ARG A 77 -19.81 -8.81 -26.88
C ARG A 77 -20.39 -8.63 -28.27
N ALA A 78 -19.80 -9.30 -29.27
CA ALA A 78 -20.37 -9.38 -30.60
C ALA A 78 -21.77 -9.99 -30.47
N ARG A 79 -22.78 -9.17 -30.71
CA ARG A 79 -24.18 -9.58 -30.82
C ARG A 79 -24.24 -10.57 -31.98
N ARG A 80 -24.63 -11.82 -31.73
CA ARG A 80 -25.14 -12.70 -32.78
C ARG A 80 -26.60 -12.32 -32.99
N CYS A 81 -26.91 -11.88 -34.21
CA CYS A 81 -28.23 -12.02 -34.81
C CYS A 81 -28.59 -13.50 -34.93
#